data_AF-A0A061H5B5-F1
#
_entry.id   AF-A0A061H5B5-F1
#
_cell.length_a   1.000
_cell.length_b   1.000
_cell.length_c   1.000
_cell.angle_alpha   90.00
_cell.angle_beta   90.00
_cell.angle_gamma   90.00
#
_symmetry.space_group_name_H-M   'P 1'
#
loop_
_entity.id
_entity.type
_entity.pdbx_description
1 polymer ?
#
loop_
_entity_poly.entity_id
_entity_poly.type
_entity_poly.pdbx_seq_one_letter_code
_entity_poly.pdbx_strand_id
1 'polypeptide(L)'
;MRKGPGIAALDRSMHSSQQYSTLGSELTTTQIASLRAQLDQFATALRHFATQHRQEILASPSFRQAFQRMCSSIGVDPLASPIPSSSRSGPGAKVAGIWSDLLGLADWQYELGVQIIDVCVSTRHLNGGLIAIDELIARVSRLRNGQQHLPSSTSAAAITATSPTQRTGPGKAGTSSSSAQTSAISEDDVVRSIKTLAPLGCGYEIIQVGSKKMVRSVPRQLGTDTMTVLAILALPATPLSTSPASPTATTPHAATTASVDRDETGLPYVTEQSLMLPRSAAGTSTTAAKPAWTSERARAVLDDLVLREGMLWVDHQAYPPRYYSLAIGLEAA
;
A
#
# COMPACT_ATOMS: atom_id res chain seq x y z
N MET A 1 41.11 -29.14 -58.16
CA MET A 1 41.39 -29.83 -56.87
C MET A 1 41.76 -28.76 -55.84
N ARG A 2 40.87 -28.46 -54.89
CA ARG A 2 41.14 -27.48 -53.81
C ARG A 2 42.14 -28.12 -52.84
N LYS A 3 43.34 -27.54 -52.71
CA LYS A 3 44.32 -27.97 -51.70
C LYS A 3 43.68 -27.76 -50.31
N GLY A 4 43.54 -28.84 -49.55
CA GLY A 4 42.95 -28.79 -48.21
C GLY A 4 43.81 -27.95 -47.25
N PRO A 5 43.21 -27.36 -46.20
CA PRO A 5 43.92 -26.57 -45.22
C PRO A 5 45.01 -27.42 -44.53
N GLY A 6 46.26 -26.94 -44.56
CA GLY A 6 47.41 -27.61 -43.95
C GLY A 6 47.51 -27.36 -42.44
N ILE A 7 48.35 -28.16 -41.77
CA ILE A 7 48.59 -28.17 -40.32
C ILE A 7 48.90 -26.77 -39.73
N ALA A 8 49.53 -25.89 -40.50
CA ALA A 8 49.80 -24.50 -40.10
C ALA A 8 48.53 -23.64 -39.92
N ALA A 9 47.44 -23.95 -40.62
CA ALA A 9 46.15 -23.28 -40.43
C ALA A 9 45.47 -23.72 -39.12
N LEU A 10 45.69 -24.98 -38.71
CA LEU A 10 45.15 -25.54 -37.47
C LEU A 10 45.87 -24.93 -36.25
N ASP A 11 47.20 -24.80 -36.31
CA ASP A 11 48.00 -24.18 -35.25
C ASP A 11 47.66 -22.70 -35.04
N ARG A 12 47.49 -21.95 -36.16
CA ARG A 12 47.01 -20.57 -36.12
C ARG A 12 45.60 -20.45 -35.54
N SER A 13 44.72 -21.40 -35.85
CA SER A 13 43.37 -21.43 -35.29
C SER A 13 43.38 -21.70 -33.77
N MET A 14 44.24 -22.62 -33.29
CA MET A 14 44.39 -22.90 -31.85
C MET A 14 44.98 -21.70 -31.11
N HIS A 15 46.03 -21.08 -31.65
CA HIS A 15 46.65 -19.88 -31.06
C HIS A 15 45.67 -18.70 -31.02
N SER A 16 44.91 -18.46 -32.10
CA SER A 16 43.90 -17.40 -32.12
C SER A 16 42.77 -17.66 -31.12
N SER A 17 42.33 -18.92 -30.97
CA SER A 17 41.28 -19.28 -29.99
C SER A 17 41.74 -19.06 -28.55
N GLN A 18 43.01 -19.38 -28.23
CA GLN A 18 43.60 -19.10 -26.93
C GLN A 18 43.70 -17.59 -26.66
N GLN A 19 44.17 -16.81 -27.63
CA GLN A 19 44.26 -15.35 -27.52
C GLN A 19 42.89 -14.68 -27.35
N TYR A 20 41.86 -15.14 -28.08
CA TYR A 20 40.51 -14.64 -27.89
C TYR A 20 39.95 -15.01 -26.52
N SER A 21 40.26 -16.19 -26.00
CA SER A 21 39.86 -16.59 -24.64
C SER A 21 40.55 -15.75 -23.56
N THR A 22 41.84 -15.48 -23.68
CA THR A 22 42.58 -14.65 -22.71
C THR A 22 42.10 -13.22 -22.76
N LEU A 23 41.98 -12.61 -23.94
CA LEU A 23 41.45 -11.25 -24.11
C LEU A 23 40.00 -11.15 -23.59
N GLY A 24 39.17 -12.16 -23.84
CA GLY A 24 37.82 -12.23 -23.28
C GLY A 24 37.81 -12.26 -21.76
N SER A 25 38.73 -13.01 -21.14
CA SER A 25 38.88 -13.05 -19.68
C SER A 25 39.43 -11.74 -19.09
N GLU A 26 40.38 -11.10 -19.75
CA GLU A 26 40.96 -9.82 -19.31
C GLU A 26 39.94 -8.68 -19.41
N LEU A 27 39.17 -8.65 -20.50
CA LEU A 27 38.14 -7.64 -20.71
C LEU A 27 36.97 -7.81 -19.71
N THR A 28 36.58 -9.05 -19.41
CA THR A 28 35.53 -9.30 -18.40
C THR A 28 36.01 -8.98 -16.98
N THR A 29 37.24 -9.34 -16.62
CA THR A 29 37.80 -9.02 -15.29
C THR A 29 37.98 -7.52 -15.07
N THR A 30 38.45 -6.78 -16.08
CA THR A 30 38.55 -5.31 -16.03
C THR A 30 37.17 -4.64 -15.94
N GLN A 31 36.18 -5.10 -16.69
CA GLN A 31 34.80 -4.62 -16.57
C GLN A 31 34.22 -4.88 -15.17
N ILE A 32 34.41 -6.08 -14.61
CA ILE A 32 33.94 -6.42 -13.25
C ILE A 32 34.65 -5.55 -12.21
N ALA A 33 35.96 -5.32 -12.34
CA ALA A 33 36.72 -4.47 -11.42
C ALA A 33 36.23 -3.02 -11.46
N SER A 34 36.00 -2.47 -12.66
CA SER A 34 35.44 -1.13 -12.85
C SER A 34 34.04 -1.01 -12.25
N LEU A 35 33.16 -1.97 -12.50
CA LEU A 35 31.80 -1.98 -11.94
C LEU A 35 31.82 -2.05 -10.41
N ARG A 36 32.70 -2.87 -9.82
CA ARG A 36 32.87 -2.94 -8.37
C ARG A 36 33.31 -1.59 -7.77
N ALA A 37 34.27 -0.92 -8.40
CA ALA A 37 34.72 0.40 -7.95
C ALA A 37 33.59 1.45 -8.06
N GLN A 38 32.81 1.42 -9.14
CA GLN A 38 31.65 2.30 -9.31
C GLN A 38 30.56 2.04 -8.26
N LEU A 39 30.26 0.77 -7.94
CA LEU A 39 29.30 0.42 -6.90
C LEU A 39 29.75 0.85 -5.51
N ASP A 40 31.05 0.79 -5.21
CA ASP A 40 31.58 1.20 -3.90
C ASP A 40 31.59 2.73 -3.73
N GLN A 41 31.98 3.46 -4.78
CA GLN A 41 31.85 4.91 -4.83
C GLN A 41 30.39 5.36 -4.67
N PHE A 42 29.48 4.70 -5.39
CA PHE A 42 28.06 4.97 -5.29
C PHE A 42 27.52 4.66 -3.89
N ALA A 43 27.86 3.50 -3.31
CA ALA A 43 27.41 3.13 -1.98
C ALA A 43 27.87 4.15 -0.93
N THR A 44 29.10 4.64 -1.03
CA THR A 44 29.63 5.68 -0.14
C THR A 44 28.90 7.02 -0.31
N ALA A 45 28.65 7.44 -1.56
CA ALA A 45 27.87 8.64 -1.85
C ALA A 45 26.43 8.55 -1.31
N LEU A 46 25.78 7.39 -1.49
CA LEU A 46 24.42 7.16 -1.00
C LEU A 46 24.38 7.13 0.54
N ARG A 47 25.40 6.59 1.22
CA ARG A 47 25.53 6.65 2.69
C ARG A 47 25.65 8.09 3.16
N HIS A 48 26.52 8.87 2.52
CA HIS A 48 26.69 10.27 2.87
C HIS A 48 25.38 11.06 2.69
N PHE A 49 24.75 10.93 1.52
CA PHE A 49 23.46 11.54 1.22
C PHE A 49 22.38 11.18 2.25
N ALA A 50 22.28 9.90 2.58
CA ALA A 50 21.33 9.39 3.56
C ALA A 50 21.54 9.98 4.96
N THR A 51 22.81 10.08 5.42
CA THR A 51 23.11 10.67 6.73
C THR A 51 22.82 12.17 6.77
N GLN A 52 23.12 12.89 5.69
CA GLN A 52 22.90 14.33 5.59
C GLN A 52 21.41 14.68 5.57
N HIS A 53 20.59 13.91 4.83
CA HIS A 53 19.17 14.21 4.63
C HIS A 53 18.23 13.32 5.47
N ARG A 54 18.74 12.66 6.53
CA ARG A 54 17.95 11.69 7.33
C ARG A 54 16.61 12.25 7.81
N GLN A 55 16.61 13.45 8.39
CA GLN A 55 15.38 14.06 8.93
C GLN A 55 14.38 14.39 7.81
N GLU A 56 14.86 14.86 6.67
CA GLU A 56 14.02 15.18 5.51
C GLU A 56 13.38 13.92 4.92
N ILE A 57 14.12 12.80 4.86
CA ILE A 57 13.60 11.49 4.44
C ILE A 57 12.50 11.04 5.40
N LEU A 58 12.66 11.29 6.70
CA LEU A 58 11.65 10.92 7.70
C LEU A 58 10.41 11.82 7.67
N ALA A 59 10.59 13.12 7.45
CA ALA A 59 9.51 14.11 7.47
C ALA A 59 8.65 14.10 6.20
N SER A 60 9.27 13.95 5.03
CA SER A 60 8.59 14.14 3.74
C SER A 60 8.34 12.82 3.00
N PRO A 61 7.08 12.47 2.69
CA PRO A 61 6.77 11.20 2.03
C PRO A 61 7.26 11.15 0.57
N SER A 62 7.16 12.26 -0.17
CA SER A 62 7.59 12.36 -1.56
C SER A 62 9.10 12.12 -1.72
N PHE A 63 9.90 12.71 -0.84
CA PHE A 63 11.35 12.52 -0.84
C PHE A 63 11.75 11.11 -0.43
N ARG A 64 11.07 10.54 0.59
CA ARG A 64 11.22 9.15 0.98
C ARG A 64 10.99 8.19 -0.19
N GLN A 65 9.91 8.40 -0.95
CA GLN A 65 9.63 7.60 -2.14
C GLN A 65 10.72 7.74 -3.21
N ALA A 66 11.17 8.98 -3.49
CA ALA A 66 12.21 9.23 -4.47
C ALA A 66 13.54 8.52 -4.09
N PHE A 67 13.93 8.62 -2.81
CA PHE A 67 15.09 7.92 -2.26
C PHE A 67 14.95 6.40 -2.38
N GLN A 68 13.78 5.85 -2.01
CA GLN A 68 13.52 4.41 -2.13
C GLN A 68 13.54 3.92 -3.58
N ARG A 69 13.03 4.70 -4.55
CA ARG A 69 13.09 4.37 -5.98
C ARG A 69 14.54 4.32 -6.47
N MET A 70 15.37 5.26 -6.04
CA MET A 70 16.80 5.27 -6.33
C MET A 70 17.47 4.00 -5.80
N CYS A 71 17.26 3.64 -4.53
CA CYS A 71 17.84 2.42 -3.95
C CYS A 71 17.36 1.15 -4.69
N SER A 72 16.07 1.09 -5.04
CA SER A 72 15.47 -0.06 -5.72
C SER A 72 16.04 -0.28 -7.13
N SER A 73 16.38 0.79 -7.86
CA SER A 73 16.95 0.69 -9.21
C SER A 73 18.30 -0.05 -9.26
N ILE A 74 19.01 -0.07 -8.14
CA ILE A 74 20.34 -0.70 -7.99
C ILE A 74 20.21 -2.05 -7.27
N GLY A 75 19.01 -2.42 -6.85
CA GLY A 75 18.75 -3.62 -6.07
C GLY A 75 19.14 -3.50 -4.60
N VAL A 76 19.32 -2.28 -4.09
CA VAL A 76 19.53 -2.01 -2.66
C VAL A 76 18.17 -1.75 -2.03
N ASP A 77 17.81 -2.52 -1.01
CA ASP A 77 16.62 -2.24 -0.20
C ASP A 77 17.06 -1.51 1.07
N PRO A 78 16.72 -0.21 1.23
CA PRO A 78 17.10 0.57 2.41
C PRO A 78 16.36 0.12 3.67
N LEU A 79 15.32 -0.71 3.54
CA LEU A 79 14.49 -1.19 4.65
C LEU A 79 14.63 -2.69 4.91
N ALA A 80 15.53 -3.37 4.20
CA ALA A 80 15.73 -4.79 4.46
C ALA A 80 16.34 -4.96 5.86
N SER A 81 15.58 -5.66 6.69
CA SER A 81 15.91 -5.98 8.08
C SER A 81 17.28 -6.66 8.20
N PRO A 82 18.00 -6.50 9.33
CA PRO A 82 19.10 -7.39 9.68
C PRO A 82 18.68 -8.87 9.78
N ILE A 83 17.37 -9.13 9.90
CA ILE A 83 16.81 -10.47 9.99
C ILE A 83 17.05 -11.20 8.66
N PRO A 84 17.72 -12.36 8.68
CA PRO A 84 17.96 -13.13 7.46
C PRO A 84 16.63 -13.68 6.94
N SER A 85 16.05 -13.00 5.95
CA SER A 85 14.99 -13.60 5.13
C SER A 85 15.60 -14.76 4.35
N SER A 86 15.03 -15.95 4.54
CA SER A 86 15.40 -17.20 3.88
C SER A 86 15.32 -17.17 2.35
N SER A 87 14.80 -16.10 1.74
CA SER A 87 14.63 -15.97 0.29
C SER A 87 15.73 -15.19 -0.44
N ARG A 88 16.63 -14.50 0.28
CA ARG A 88 17.75 -13.73 -0.33
C ARG A 88 19.07 -14.00 0.37
N SER A 89 19.58 -15.22 0.26
CA SER A 89 20.97 -15.53 0.56
C SER A 89 21.87 -15.06 -0.58
N GLY A 90 22.16 -13.75 -0.63
CA GLY A 90 23.06 -13.16 -1.63
C GLY A 90 23.90 -12.04 -1.02
N PRO A 91 25.00 -11.61 -1.67
CA PRO A 91 25.88 -10.56 -1.17
C PRO A 91 25.18 -9.20 -0.89
N GLY A 92 23.99 -8.97 -1.45
CA GLY A 92 23.15 -7.81 -1.15
C GLY A 92 22.44 -7.82 0.22
N ALA A 93 22.29 -8.99 0.86
CA ALA A 93 21.67 -9.09 2.19
C ALA A 93 22.56 -8.51 3.30
N LYS A 94 23.89 -8.57 3.14
CA LYS A 94 24.83 -7.89 4.03
C LYS A 94 24.79 -6.37 3.85
N VAL A 95 24.53 -5.89 2.63
CA VAL A 95 24.44 -4.45 2.34
C VAL A 95 23.17 -3.86 2.93
N ALA A 96 22.04 -4.58 2.87
CA ALA A 96 20.78 -4.21 3.49
C ALA A 96 20.89 -3.87 4.99
N GLY A 97 21.52 -4.73 5.79
CA GLY A 97 21.71 -4.51 7.24
C GLY A 97 22.59 -3.30 7.58
N ILE A 98 23.40 -2.82 6.63
CA ILE A 98 24.21 -1.59 6.82
C ILE A 98 23.32 -0.34 6.72
N TRP A 99 22.23 -0.41 5.95
CA TRP A 99 21.32 0.73 5.75
C TRP A 99 20.30 0.87 6.88
N SER A 100 19.88 -0.23 7.51
CA SER A 100 18.94 -0.19 8.63
C SER A 100 19.49 0.59 9.82
N ASP A 101 20.72 0.28 10.24
CA ASP A 101 21.35 0.88 11.43
C ASP A 101 21.71 2.35 11.20
N LEU A 102 22.06 2.72 9.97
CA LEU A 102 22.52 4.07 9.64
C LEU A 102 21.38 5.07 9.48
N LEU A 103 20.26 4.67 8.87
CA LEU A 103 19.15 5.59 8.56
C LEU A 103 18.03 5.54 9.61
N GLY A 104 17.92 4.49 10.41
CA GLY A 104 16.78 4.28 11.33
C GLY A 104 15.42 4.26 10.62
N LEU A 105 15.42 4.09 9.30
CA LEU A 105 14.20 3.96 8.51
C LEU A 105 13.50 2.64 8.80
N ALA A 106 14.26 1.58 9.09
CA ALA A 106 13.71 0.28 9.48
C ALA A 106 12.93 0.40 10.80
N ASP A 107 13.49 1.09 11.80
CA ASP A 107 12.83 1.30 13.09
C ASP A 107 11.51 2.07 12.94
N TRP A 108 11.53 3.17 12.17
CA TRP A 108 10.30 3.91 11.85
C TRP A 108 9.27 3.04 11.13
N GLN A 109 9.73 2.16 10.23
CA GLN A 109 8.87 1.25 9.47
C GLN A 109 8.24 0.19 10.37
N TYR A 110 9.00 -0.39 11.30
CA TYR A 110 8.49 -1.34 12.27
C TYR A 110 7.50 -0.69 13.23
N GLU A 111 7.81 0.52 13.70
CA GLU A 111 6.90 1.31 14.54
C GLU A 111 5.57 1.56 13.81
N LEU A 112 5.62 1.96 12.53
CA LEU A 112 4.44 2.09 11.69
C LEU A 112 3.69 0.75 11.55
N GLY A 113 4.41 -0.36 11.38
CA GLY A 113 3.84 -1.71 11.32
C GLY A 113 3.07 -2.08 12.59
N VAL A 114 3.61 -1.78 13.77
CA VAL A 114 2.93 -2.02 15.05
C VAL A 114 1.69 -1.15 15.20
N GLN A 115 1.75 0.12 14.79
CA GLN A 115 0.59 1.02 14.80
C GLN A 115 -0.51 0.55 13.84
N ILE A 116 -0.14 0.03 12.67
CA ILE A 116 -1.09 -0.58 11.74
C ILE A 116 -1.78 -1.80 12.38
N ILE A 117 -1.01 -2.65 13.07
CA ILE A 117 -1.57 -3.81 13.79
C ILE A 117 -2.57 -3.36 14.85
N ASP A 118 -2.23 -2.36 15.66
CA ASP A 118 -3.12 -1.86 16.73
C ASP A 118 -4.43 -1.30 16.17
N VAL A 119 -4.36 -0.50 15.10
CA VAL A 119 -5.56 -0.03 14.40
C VAL A 119 -6.36 -1.20 13.81
N CYS A 120 -5.71 -2.18 13.20
CA CYS A 120 -6.40 -3.34 12.63
C CYS A 120 -7.08 -4.21 13.69
N VAL A 121 -6.47 -4.38 14.87
CA VAL A 121 -7.03 -5.15 15.98
C VAL A 121 -8.20 -4.41 16.62
N SER A 122 -8.01 -3.12 16.92
CA SER A 122 -9.06 -2.30 17.56
C SER A 122 -10.29 -2.13 16.67
N THR A 123 -10.14 -2.10 15.35
CA THR A 123 -11.24 -1.91 14.41
C THR A 123 -11.89 -3.19 13.91
N ARG A 124 -11.30 -4.36 14.21
CA ARG A 124 -11.73 -5.66 13.69
C ARG A 124 -13.20 -5.99 13.93
N HIS A 125 -13.74 -5.59 15.08
CA HIS A 125 -15.13 -5.85 15.45
C HIS A 125 -16.13 -4.97 14.69
N LEU A 126 -15.67 -3.84 14.14
CA LEU A 126 -16.50 -2.89 13.40
C LEU A 126 -16.50 -3.18 11.91
N ASN A 127 -15.38 -3.65 11.35
CA ASN A 127 -15.18 -3.78 9.90
C ASN A 127 -14.94 -5.22 9.42
N GLY A 128 -15.04 -6.21 10.30
CA GLY A 128 -14.80 -7.62 9.98
C GLY A 128 -13.34 -7.96 9.66
N GLY A 129 -12.40 -7.03 9.89
CA GLY A 129 -10.98 -7.19 9.57
C GLY A 129 -10.59 -6.75 8.16
N LEU A 130 -11.41 -5.93 7.50
CA LEU A 130 -11.07 -5.21 6.27
C LEU A 130 -11.07 -3.71 6.50
N ILE A 131 -10.02 -3.01 6.07
CA ILE A 131 -9.94 -1.55 6.19
C ILE A 131 -9.32 -0.95 4.92
N ALA A 132 -9.90 0.14 4.41
CA ALA A 132 -9.31 0.86 3.27
C ALA A 132 -7.95 1.48 3.66
N ILE A 133 -6.98 1.52 2.74
CA ILE A 133 -5.66 2.10 3.06
C ILE A 133 -5.78 3.58 3.46
N ASP A 134 -6.62 4.35 2.78
CA ASP A 134 -6.82 5.77 3.10
C ASP A 134 -7.37 5.97 4.52
N GLU A 135 -8.34 5.15 4.90
CA GLU A 135 -8.91 5.16 6.26
C GLU A 135 -7.88 4.71 7.30
N LEU A 136 -7.09 3.68 7.00
CA LEU A 136 -6.01 3.21 7.86
C LEU A 136 -4.96 4.31 8.08
N ILE A 137 -4.56 5.03 7.02
CA ILE A 137 -3.64 6.18 7.13
C ILE A 137 -4.24 7.26 8.02
N ALA A 138 -5.52 7.60 7.84
CA ALA A 138 -6.20 8.60 8.65
C ALA A 138 -6.23 8.19 10.14
N ARG A 139 -6.58 6.94 10.44
CA ARG A 139 -6.63 6.41 11.82
C ARG A 139 -5.24 6.35 12.47
N VAL A 140 -4.22 5.89 11.76
CA VAL A 140 -2.82 5.86 12.26
C VAL A 140 -2.27 7.27 12.46
N SER A 141 -2.54 8.19 11.53
CA SER A 141 -2.15 9.60 11.67
C SER A 141 -2.79 10.22 12.90
N ARG A 142 -4.07 9.94 13.16
CA ARG A 142 -4.75 10.37 14.39
C ARG A 142 -4.14 9.78 15.65
N LEU A 143 -3.77 8.49 15.64
CA LEU A 143 -3.10 7.84 16.77
C LEU A 143 -1.76 8.51 17.10
N ARG A 144 -0.95 8.82 16.07
CA ARG A 144 0.32 9.54 16.22
C ARG A 144 0.15 10.97 16.72
N ASN A 145 -0.87 11.68 16.22
CA ASN A 145 -1.16 13.05 16.66
C ASN A 145 -1.75 13.08 18.09
N GLY A 146 -2.50 12.05 18.49
CA GLY A 146 -3.10 11.94 19.83
C GLY A 146 -2.12 11.58 20.94
N GLN A 147 -1.04 10.84 20.65
CA GLN A 147 -0.01 10.51 21.63
C GLN A 147 0.92 11.69 22.01
N GLN A 148 0.92 12.78 21.23
CA GLN A 148 1.79 13.94 21.50
C GLN A 148 1.25 14.89 22.59
N HIS A 149 0.07 14.64 23.17
CA HIS A 149 -0.50 15.46 24.24
C HIS A 149 -0.91 14.64 25.47
N LEU A 150 0.08 14.02 26.13
CA LEU A 150 -0.09 13.56 27.51
C LEU A 150 1.00 14.21 28.39
N PRO A 151 0.70 15.28 29.16
CA PRO A 151 1.66 15.84 30.11
C PRO A 151 1.82 14.85 31.27
N SER A 152 2.92 14.09 31.27
CA SER A 152 3.28 13.22 32.37
C SER A 152 3.97 14.00 33.50
N SER A 153 3.22 14.15 34.59
CA SER A 153 3.65 14.07 35.98
C SER A 153 4.10 15.36 36.73
N THR A 154 3.28 15.70 37.74
CA THR A 154 3.62 15.80 39.18
C THR A 154 3.40 17.15 39.89
N SER A 155 2.80 17.01 41.08
CA SER A 155 2.70 17.89 42.27
C SER A 155 1.67 19.03 42.30
N ALA A 156 0.52 18.69 42.92
CA ALA A 156 0.00 19.27 44.16
C ALA A 156 -0.12 20.80 44.34
N ALA A 157 -1.30 21.15 44.87
CA ALA A 157 -1.64 22.34 45.65
C ALA A 157 -2.09 23.60 44.88
N ALA A 158 -3.40 23.65 44.66
CA ALA A 158 -4.33 24.63 45.25
C ALA A 158 -4.28 26.11 44.83
N ILE A 159 -5.49 26.69 44.97
CA ILE A 159 -5.88 28.09 45.22
C ILE A 159 -5.80 29.15 44.10
N THR A 160 -7.01 29.42 43.59
CA THR A 160 -7.67 30.74 43.58
C THR A 160 -7.29 31.77 42.49
N ALA A 161 -8.37 32.34 41.94
CA ALA A 161 -8.48 33.39 40.95
C ALA A 161 -7.52 34.58 41.08
N THR A 162 -7.21 35.23 39.94
CA THR A 162 -7.46 36.67 39.62
C THR A 162 -6.53 37.13 38.49
N SER A 163 -7.09 37.62 37.38
CA SER A 163 -6.40 38.51 36.41
C SER A 163 -6.45 39.97 36.91
N PRO A 164 -5.78 40.98 36.33
CA PRO A 164 -4.76 41.04 35.26
C PRO A 164 -3.54 41.92 35.66
N THR A 165 -2.54 42.14 34.78
CA THR A 165 -1.95 43.46 34.44
C THR A 165 -0.71 43.31 33.55
N GLN A 166 -0.69 44.12 32.50
CA GLN A 166 0.24 44.27 31.39
C GLN A 166 1.57 44.94 31.80
N ARG A 167 2.71 44.45 31.29
CA ARG A 167 3.93 45.27 31.14
C ARG A 167 4.76 44.82 29.95
N THR A 168 4.98 45.76 29.04
CA THR A 168 5.74 45.65 27.79
C THR A 168 7.23 45.90 28.02
N GLY A 169 8.08 45.13 27.36
CA GLY A 169 9.52 45.39 27.17
C GLY A 169 10.05 44.59 25.96
N PRO A 170 10.95 45.15 25.12
CA PRO A 170 11.31 44.56 23.84
C PRO A 170 12.50 43.60 23.98
N GLY A 171 12.35 42.36 23.52
CA GLY A 171 13.40 41.34 23.57
C GLY A 171 13.34 40.42 22.35
N LYS A 172 14.33 40.58 21.47
CA LYS A 172 14.83 39.67 20.42
C LYS A 172 13.91 38.52 19.97
N ALA A 173 13.46 38.62 18.72
CA ALA A 173 12.96 37.51 17.92
C ALA A 173 14.07 36.45 17.72
N GLY A 174 14.08 35.45 18.60
CA GLY A 174 14.79 34.19 18.44
C GLY A 174 13.79 33.13 17.99
N THR A 175 13.96 32.67 16.77
CA THR A 175 13.27 31.56 16.12
C THR A 175 13.33 30.29 16.98
N SER A 176 12.18 29.83 17.48
CA SER A 176 12.04 28.44 17.95
C SER A 176 10.64 27.93 17.61
N SER A 177 10.34 27.86 16.32
CA SER A 177 9.27 27.02 15.78
C SER A 177 9.73 25.56 15.79
N SER A 178 9.82 24.94 16.97
CA SER A 178 9.89 23.49 17.08
C SER A 178 8.49 22.92 16.86
N SER A 179 7.98 23.02 15.62
CA SER A 179 6.83 22.23 15.21
C SER A 179 7.27 20.77 15.25
N ALA A 180 6.73 19.99 16.17
CA ALA A 180 6.84 18.54 16.16
C ALA A 180 6.41 18.05 14.77
N GLN A 181 7.38 17.74 13.92
CA GLN A 181 7.14 17.29 12.56
C GLN A 181 6.55 15.88 12.65
N THR A 182 5.22 15.79 12.65
CA THR A 182 4.57 14.51 12.44
C THR A 182 4.97 14.01 11.07
N SER A 183 5.78 12.95 11.01
CA SER A 183 6.14 12.28 9.76
C SER A 183 4.86 11.87 9.04
N ALA A 184 4.55 12.57 7.94
CA ALA A 184 3.40 12.23 7.11
C ALA A 184 3.56 10.80 6.56
N ILE A 185 2.46 10.05 6.52
CA ILE A 185 2.43 8.64 6.14
C ILE A 185 1.89 8.54 4.71
N SER A 186 2.58 7.83 3.83
CA SER A 186 2.11 7.53 2.47
C SER A 186 1.52 6.13 2.35
N GLU A 187 0.71 5.91 1.31
CA GLU A 187 0.24 4.59 0.89
C GLU A 187 1.39 3.57 0.73
N ASP A 188 2.47 3.95 0.05
CA ASP A 188 3.65 3.10 -0.12
C ASP A 188 4.29 2.67 1.23
N ASP A 189 4.25 3.54 2.25
CA ASP A 189 4.77 3.22 3.58
C ASP A 189 3.90 2.17 4.28
N VAL A 190 2.58 2.24 4.11
CA VAL A 190 1.64 1.22 4.60
C VAL A 190 1.84 -0.10 3.87
N VAL A 191 1.88 -0.07 2.54
CA VAL A 191 2.09 -1.25 1.69
C VAL A 191 3.36 -1.98 2.09
N ARG A 192 4.43 -1.21 2.33
CA ARG A 192 5.72 -1.77 2.73
C ARG A 192 5.72 -2.29 4.16
N SER A 193 5.04 -1.61 5.09
CA SER A 193 4.91 -2.06 6.49
C SER A 193 4.24 -3.43 6.53
N ILE A 194 3.16 -3.61 5.78
CA ILE A 194 2.46 -4.89 5.72
C ILE A 194 3.37 -6.01 5.16
N LYS A 195 4.18 -5.71 4.14
CA LYS A 195 5.18 -6.67 3.63
C LYS A 195 6.22 -7.04 4.69
N THR A 196 6.65 -6.10 5.54
CA THR A 196 7.57 -6.40 6.63
C THR A 196 6.94 -7.25 7.74
N LEU A 197 5.61 -7.24 7.87
CA LEU A 197 4.86 -8.08 8.82
C LEU A 197 4.65 -9.53 8.32
N ALA A 198 4.86 -9.80 7.02
CA ALA A 198 4.62 -11.12 6.43
C ALA A 198 5.32 -12.31 7.15
N PRO A 199 6.58 -12.20 7.64
CA PRO A 199 7.26 -13.27 8.36
C PRO A 199 6.57 -13.70 9.66
N LEU A 200 5.74 -12.83 10.26
CA LEU A 200 5.02 -13.13 11.50
C LEU A 200 3.85 -14.10 11.28
N GLY A 201 3.44 -14.35 10.02
CA GLY A 201 2.36 -15.29 9.71
C GLY A 201 0.97 -14.85 10.19
N CYS A 202 0.80 -13.59 10.60
CA CYS A 202 -0.44 -13.07 11.18
C CYS A 202 -1.55 -12.74 10.17
N GLY A 203 -1.35 -13.06 8.88
CA GLY A 203 -2.40 -13.00 7.86
C GLY A 203 -2.70 -11.61 7.31
N TYR A 204 -1.84 -10.61 7.57
CA TYR A 204 -1.96 -9.28 7.00
C TYR A 204 -1.68 -9.33 5.50
N GLU A 205 -2.67 -8.98 4.69
CA GLU A 205 -2.55 -8.97 3.23
C GLU A 205 -3.20 -7.71 2.66
N ILE A 206 -2.64 -7.20 1.56
CA ILE A 206 -3.23 -6.12 0.79
C ILE A 206 -4.06 -6.75 -0.32
N ILE A 207 -5.35 -6.46 -0.32
CA ILE A 207 -6.28 -6.92 -1.33
C ILE A 207 -6.80 -5.74 -2.15
N GLN A 208 -7.09 -5.99 -3.42
CA GLN A 208 -7.74 -5.02 -4.30
C GLN A 208 -9.22 -5.36 -4.37
N VAL A 209 -10.09 -4.45 -3.92
CA VAL A 209 -11.55 -4.59 -3.98
C VAL A 209 -12.08 -3.49 -4.89
N GLY A 210 -12.46 -3.85 -6.12
CA GLY A 210 -12.81 -2.87 -7.15
C GLY A 210 -11.62 -1.96 -7.47
N SER A 211 -11.79 -0.64 -7.32
CA SER A 211 -10.72 0.34 -7.50
C SER A 211 -9.94 0.67 -6.21
N LYS A 212 -10.40 0.21 -5.03
CA LYS A 212 -9.77 0.54 -3.74
C LYS A 212 -8.82 -0.56 -3.26
N LYS A 213 -7.67 -0.15 -2.73
CA LYS A 213 -6.75 -1.03 -2.00
C LYS A 213 -7.17 -1.09 -0.54
N MET A 214 -7.26 -2.30 -0.02
CA MET A 214 -7.69 -2.56 1.35
C MET A 214 -6.71 -3.50 2.04
N VAL A 215 -6.60 -3.36 3.35
CA VAL A 215 -5.79 -4.22 4.22
C VAL A 215 -6.72 -5.21 4.89
N ARG A 216 -6.38 -6.50 4.77
CA ARG A 216 -7.03 -7.60 5.47
C ARG A 216 -6.16 -7.97 6.67
N SER A 217 -6.74 -8.01 7.86
CA SER A 217 -6.05 -8.37 9.12
C SER A 217 -6.40 -9.78 9.63
N VAL A 218 -7.29 -10.49 8.93
CA VAL A 218 -7.77 -11.82 9.33
C VAL A 218 -7.28 -12.87 8.32
N PRO A 219 -6.73 -14.02 8.76
CA PRO A 219 -6.15 -15.05 7.91
C PRO A 219 -7.19 -15.92 7.18
N ARG A 220 -8.48 -15.57 7.20
CA ARG A 220 -9.52 -16.33 6.50
C ARG A 220 -9.43 -16.03 5.00
N GLN A 221 -9.58 -17.08 4.19
CA GLN A 221 -9.59 -16.95 2.73
C GLN A 221 -10.87 -16.25 2.29
N LEU A 222 -10.73 -15.12 1.59
CA LEU A 222 -11.87 -14.47 0.96
C LEU A 222 -12.19 -15.19 -0.35
N GLY A 223 -13.36 -15.83 -0.42
CA GLY A 223 -13.81 -16.52 -1.62
C GLY A 223 -13.93 -15.56 -2.82
N THR A 224 -13.91 -16.10 -4.04
CA THR A 224 -14.10 -15.31 -5.27
C THR A 224 -15.43 -14.57 -5.28
N ASP A 225 -16.43 -15.16 -4.65
CA ASP A 225 -17.81 -14.67 -4.66
C ASP A 225 -17.96 -13.55 -3.65
N THR A 226 -17.43 -13.75 -2.45
CA THR A 226 -17.25 -12.74 -1.42
C THR A 226 -16.53 -11.49 -1.95
N MET A 227 -15.39 -11.68 -2.63
CA MET A 227 -14.67 -10.60 -3.32
C MET A 227 -15.52 -9.91 -4.39
N THR A 228 -16.37 -10.65 -5.11
CA THR A 228 -17.26 -10.07 -6.12
C THR A 228 -18.33 -9.19 -5.47
N VAL A 229 -18.95 -9.62 -4.36
CA VAL A 229 -19.94 -8.80 -3.63
C VAL A 229 -19.30 -7.52 -3.11
N LEU A 230 -18.14 -7.62 -2.47
CA LEU A 230 -17.42 -6.44 -1.97
C LEU A 230 -16.98 -5.52 -3.11
N ALA A 231 -16.54 -6.07 -4.24
CA ALA A 231 -16.19 -5.28 -5.42
C ALA A 231 -17.41 -4.55 -6.01
N ILE A 232 -18.60 -5.15 -5.97
CA ILE A 232 -19.85 -4.48 -6.38
C ILE A 232 -20.16 -3.31 -5.45
N LEU A 233 -20.06 -3.51 -4.13
CA LEU A 233 -20.27 -2.47 -3.12
C LEU A 233 -19.25 -1.33 -3.23
N ALA A 234 -18.04 -1.61 -3.74
CA ALA A 234 -16.99 -0.61 -3.98
C ALA A 234 -17.19 0.25 -5.24
N LEU A 235 -18.22 0.02 -6.05
CA LEU A 235 -18.40 0.75 -7.29
C LEU A 235 -18.85 2.21 -7.05
N PRO A 236 -18.37 3.14 -7.89
CA PRO A 236 -18.75 4.54 -7.78
C PRO A 236 -20.25 4.73 -8.04
N ALA A 237 -20.84 5.75 -7.42
CA ALA A 237 -22.22 6.14 -7.69
C ALA A 237 -22.41 6.48 -9.17
N THR A 238 -23.57 6.16 -9.71
CA THR A 238 -24.06 6.81 -10.92
C THR A 238 -24.17 8.31 -10.67
N PRO A 239 -23.59 9.17 -11.52
CA PRO A 239 -23.91 10.58 -11.45
C PRO A 239 -25.41 10.72 -11.73
N LEU A 240 -26.16 11.20 -10.74
CA LEU A 240 -27.54 11.62 -10.90
C LEU A 240 -27.58 12.71 -11.98
N SER A 241 -28.01 12.35 -13.19
CA SER A 241 -28.33 13.30 -14.25
C SER A 241 -29.58 14.08 -13.84
N THR A 242 -29.40 15.13 -13.06
CA THR A 242 -30.38 16.20 -12.90
C THR A 242 -30.22 17.17 -14.07
N SER A 243 -30.85 16.85 -15.19
CA SER A 243 -31.12 17.82 -16.26
C SER A 243 -32.63 17.93 -16.44
N PRO A 244 -33.24 19.11 -16.22
CA PRO A 244 -34.65 19.31 -16.50
C PRO A 244 -34.78 19.83 -17.93
N ALA A 245 -35.12 18.98 -18.91
CA ALA A 245 -35.87 19.41 -20.11
C ALA A 245 -36.08 18.30 -21.16
N SER A 246 -37.34 18.28 -21.64
CA SER A 246 -37.79 18.02 -23.01
C SER A 246 -37.89 16.56 -23.54
N PRO A 247 -39.09 16.16 -23.99
CA PRO A 247 -39.37 14.82 -24.52
C PRO A 247 -39.23 14.80 -26.05
N THR A 248 -38.02 14.77 -26.61
CA THR A 248 -37.84 14.34 -28.01
C THR A 248 -36.38 14.01 -28.33
N ALA A 249 -36.02 12.73 -28.33
CA ALA A 249 -35.00 12.16 -29.23
C ALA A 249 -34.80 10.67 -28.93
N THR A 250 -35.24 9.84 -29.86
CA THR A 250 -34.92 8.41 -29.96
C THR A 250 -33.45 8.24 -30.35
N THR A 251 -32.59 7.79 -29.43
CA THR A 251 -31.34 7.09 -29.78
C THR A 251 -30.89 6.20 -28.62
N PRO A 252 -30.68 4.87 -28.81
CA PRO A 252 -30.19 3.99 -27.76
C PRO A 252 -28.67 3.81 -27.88
N HIS A 253 -27.89 4.63 -27.17
CA HIS A 253 -26.50 4.31 -26.88
C HIS A 253 -26.15 4.78 -25.46
N ALA A 254 -26.76 4.13 -24.47
CA ALA A 254 -26.31 4.23 -23.08
C ALA A 254 -25.27 3.13 -22.85
N ALA A 255 -24.01 3.53 -22.68
CA ALA A 255 -22.99 2.66 -22.11
C ALA A 255 -23.43 2.34 -20.67
N THR A 256 -23.99 1.15 -20.43
CA THR A 256 -24.35 0.63 -19.11
C THR A 256 -23.08 0.46 -18.28
N THR A 257 -22.62 1.55 -17.68
CA THR A 257 -21.52 1.53 -16.72
C THR A 257 -22.05 0.87 -15.45
N ALA A 258 -21.35 -0.15 -14.97
CA ALA A 258 -21.83 -1.00 -13.90
C ALA A 258 -21.92 -0.22 -12.56
N SER A 259 -23.11 0.22 -12.16
CA SER A 259 -23.37 0.97 -10.93
C SER A 259 -23.90 0.08 -9.79
N VAL A 260 -23.80 0.57 -8.54
CA VAL A 260 -24.38 -0.08 -7.36
C VAL A 260 -25.51 0.78 -6.81
N ASP A 261 -26.57 0.14 -6.31
CA ASP A 261 -27.68 0.83 -5.68
C ASP A 261 -27.24 1.50 -4.38
N ARG A 262 -27.83 2.66 -4.07
CA ARG A 262 -27.54 3.44 -2.88
C ARG A 262 -28.83 3.84 -2.19
N ASP A 263 -28.80 3.91 -0.86
CA ASP A 263 -29.93 4.35 -0.08
C ASP A 263 -30.06 5.89 -0.08
N GLU A 264 -31.03 6.40 0.68
CA GLU A 264 -31.28 7.85 0.82
C GLU A 264 -30.09 8.60 1.44
N THR A 265 -29.23 7.91 2.19
CA THR A 265 -28.02 8.47 2.80
C THR A 265 -26.81 8.37 1.87
N GLY A 266 -26.96 7.76 0.70
CA GLY A 266 -25.89 7.55 -0.27
C GLY A 266 -24.99 6.36 0.04
N LEU A 267 -25.36 5.49 0.98
CA LEU A 267 -24.61 4.27 1.30
C LEU A 267 -24.88 3.18 0.26
N PRO A 268 -23.83 2.53 -0.28
CA PRO A 268 -23.99 1.44 -1.23
C PRO A 268 -24.54 0.19 -0.54
N TYR A 269 -25.52 -0.44 -1.18
CA TYR A 269 -26.08 -1.70 -0.71
C TYR A 269 -26.25 -2.70 -1.85
N VAL A 270 -26.35 -3.96 -1.48
CA VAL A 270 -26.65 -5.08 -2.39
C VAL A 270 -27.87 -5.82 -1.87
N THR A 271 -28.66 -6.39 -2.79
CA THR A 271 -29.79 -7.27 -2.47
C THR A 271 -29.58 -8.62 -3.16
N GLU A 272 -30.24 -9.68 -2.69
CA GLU A 272 -30.20 -11.00 -3.34
C GLU A 272 -30.58 -10.89 -4.83
N GLN A 273 -31.61 -10.11 -5.13
CA GLN A 273 -32.09 -9.88 -6.50
C GLN A 273 -31.06 -9.16 -7.37
N SER A 274 -30.34 -8.18 -6.82
CA SER A 274 -29.31 -7.42 -7.55
C SER A 274 -28.13 -8.31 -7.97
N LEU A 275 -27.76 -9.31 -7.16
CA LEU A 275 -26.72 -10.28 -7.49
C LEU A 275 -27.12 -11.26 -8.58
N MET A 276 -28.42 -11.52 -8.74
CA MET A 276 -28.95 -12.42 -9.77
C MET A 276 -28.94 -11.79 -11.17
N LEU A 277 -28.85 -10.46 -11.28
CA LEU A 277 -28.88 -9.79 -12.57
C LEU A 277 -27.55 -9.99 -13.33
N PRO A 278 -27.59 -10.28 -14.65
CA PRO A 278 -26.37 -10.41 -15.44
C PRO A 278 -25.67 -9.05 -15.54
N ARG A 279 -24.46 -8.95 -14.95
CA ARG A 279 -23.67 -7.72 -14.95
C ARG A 279 -22.69 -7.74 -16.12
N SER A 280 -22.76 -6.74 -17.00
CA SER A 280 -21.75 -6.52 -18.04
C SER A 280 -20.44 -6.13 -17.36
N ALA A 281 -19.38 -6.90 -17.59
CA ALA A 281 -18.05 -6.53 -17.14
C ALA A 281 -17.59 -5.30 -17.93
N ALA A 282 -17.44 -4.16 -17.24
CA ALA A 282 -16.91 -2.95 -17.87
C ALA A 282 -15.49 -3.24 -18.40
N GLY A 283 -15.34 -3.27 -19.74
CA GLY A 283 -14.04 -3.20 -20.40
C GLY A 283 -13.64 -4.33 -21.35
N THR A 284 -14.40 -5.42 -21.50
CA THR A 284 -14.07 -6.48 -22.48
C THR A 284 -15.20 -6.68 -23.48
N SER A 285 -14.95 -6.29 -24.73
CA SER A 285 -15.85 -6.40 -25.89
C SER A 285 -15.99 -7.84 -26.43
N THR A 286 -15.76 -8.87 -25.61
CA THR A 286 -15.87 -10.27 -26.03
C THR A 286 -16.90 -10.98 -25.16
N THR A 287 -17.95 -11.44 -25.83
CA THR A 287 -19.12 -12.16 -25.34
C THR A 287 -18.77 -13.39 -24.49
N ALA A 288 -18.80 -13.22 -23.17
CA ALA A 288 -19.12 -14.27 -22.22
C ALA A 288 -19.82 -13.60 -21.03
N ALA A 289 -21.15 -13.48 -21.10
CA ALA A 289 -21.93 -13.01 -19.96
C ALA A 289 -21.62 -13.93 -18.78
N LYS A 290 -21.02 -13.38 -17.71
CA LYS A 290 -20.74 -14.15 -16.49
C LYS A 290 -22.09 -14.72 -16.04
N PRO A 291 -22.21 -16.03 -15.76
CA PRO A 291 -23.49 -16.64 -15.46
C PRO A 291 -24.15 -15.90 -14.29
N ALA A 292 -25.42 -15.54 -14.49
CA ALA A 292 -26.27 -14.96 -13.47
C ALA A 292 -26.20 -15.82 -12.19
N TRP A 293 -26.05 -15.19 -11.04
CA TRP A 293 -25.94 -15.95 -9.79
C TRP A 293 -27.25 -16.69 -9.52
N THR A 294 -27.16 -17.94 -9.05
CA THR A 294 -28.33 -18.62 -8.51
C THR A 294 -28.72 -17.98 -7.18
N SER A 295 -30.01 -18.00 -6.88
CA SER A 295 -30.56 -17.49 -5.62
C SER A 295 -29.91 -18.16 -4.39
N GLU A 296 -29.69 -19.47 -4.44
CA GLU A 296 -28.99 -20.21 -3.38
C GLU A 296 -27.55 -19.74 -3.17
N ARG A 297 -26.81 -19.48 -4.26
CA ARG A 297 -25.43 -18.99 -4.19
C ARG A 297 -25.38 -17.57 -3.63
N ALA A 298 -26.26 -16.68 -4.10
CA ALA A 298 -26.34 -15.30 -3.61
C ALA A 298 -26.62 -15.27 -2.12
N ARG A 299 -27.63 -16.04 -1.67
CA ARG A 299 -27.97 -16.14 -0.24
C ARG A 299 -26.84 -16.74 0.58
N ALA A 300 -26.24 -17.84 0.14
CA ALA A 300 -25.16 -18.49 0.87
C ALA A 300 -23.96 -17.54 1.08
N VAL A 301 -23.60 -16.76 0.07
CA VAL A 301 -22.49 -15.78 0.15
C VAL A 301 -22.86 -14.61 1.07
N LEU A 302 -24.09 -14.10 0.98
CA LEU A 302 -24.56 -13.01 1.86
C LEU A 302 -24.64 -13.46 3.32
N ASP A 303 -25.15 -14.67 3.59
CA ASP A 303 -25.23 -15.24 4.93
C ASP A 303 -23.83 -15.50 5.51
N ASP A 304 -22.89 -15.99 4.72
CA ASP A 304 -21.50 -16.19 5.15
C ASP A 304 -20.83 -14.85 5.49
N LEU A 305 -21.02 -13.84 4.64
CA LEU A 305 -20.53 -12.47 4.83
C LEU A 305 -21.09 -11.77 6.08
N VAL A 306 -22.37 -12.00 6.41
CA VAL A 306 -23.03 -11.42 7.59
C VAL A 306 -22.67 -12.20 8.85
N LEU A 307 -22.86 -13.52 8.85
CA LEU A 307 -22.83 -14.33 10.08
C LEU A 307 -21.45 -14.88 10.41
N ARG A 308 -20.67 -15.27 9.40
CA ARG A 308 -19.36 -15.92 9.64
C ARG A 308 -18.20 -14.96 9.56
N GLU A 309 -18.24 -14.06 8.59
CA GLU A 309 -17.16 -13.12 8.33
C GLU A 309 -17.39 -11.77 9.02
N GLY A 310 -18.65 -11.39 9.27
CA GLY A 310 -19.00 -10.14 9.95
C GLY A 310 -18.59 -8.89 9.16
N MET A 311 -18.59 -8.97 7.82
CA MET A 311 -18.19 -7.86 6.93
C MET A 311 -19.38 -7.06 6.40
N LEU A 312 -20.58 -7.66 6.43
CA LEU A 312 -21.82 -7.02 6.00
C LEU A 312 -22.79 -6.85 7.17
N TRP A 313 -23.54 -5.76 7.15
CA TRP A 313 -24.77 -5.60 7.93
C TRP A 313 -25.98 -5.83 7.04
N VAL A 314 -27.01 -6.44 7.61
CA VAL A 314 -28.30 -6.65 6.96
C VAL A 314 -29.35 -5.74 7.57
N ASP A 315 -30.10 -5.05 6.73
CA ASP A 315 -31.28 -4.29 7.09
C ASP A 315 -32.52 -5.06 6.63
N HIS A 316 -33.27 -5.57 7.62
CA HIS A 316 -34.53 -6.28 7.41
C HIS A 316 -35.75 -5.34 7.41
N GLN A 317 -35.58 -4.04 7.70
CA GLN A 317 -36.66 -3.06 7.65
C GLN A 317 -36.95 -2.63 6.22
N ALA A 318 -35.98 -2.75 5.32
CA ALA A 318 -36.15 -2.58 3.89
C ALA A 318 -36.63 -3.88 3.21
N TYR A 319 -37.52 -3.76 2.22
CA TYR A 319 -37.91 -4.86 1.34
C TYR A 319 -37.55 -4.54 -0.12
N PRO A 320 -36.77 -5.40 -0.81
CA PRO A 320 -36.08 -6.58 -0.29
C PRO A 320 -34.96 -6.23 0.73
N PRO A 321 -34.53 -7.17 1.60
CA PRO A 321 -33.47 -6.92 2.58
C PRO A 321 -32.20 -6.39 1.94
N ARG A 322 -31.63 -5.34 2.55
CA ARG A 322 -30.45 -4.63 2.04
C ARG A 322 -29.21 -5.02 2.83
N TYR A 323 -28.12 -5.27 2.12
CA TYR A 323 -26.84 -5.64 2.71
C TYR A 323 -25.81 -4.54 2.47
N TYR A 324 -25.22 -4.02 3.53
CA TYR A 324 -24.28 -2.90 3.51
C TYR A 324 -22.88 -3.37 3.91
N SER A 325 -21.84 -2.83 3.28
CA SER A 325 -20.46 -3.10 3.69
C SER A 325 -20.05 -2.25 4.87
N LEU A 326 -19.36 -2.85 5.84
CA LEU A 326 -18.78 -2.14 6.98
C LEU A 326 -17.44 -1.48 6.66
N ALA A 327 -16.80 -1.91 5.58
CA ALA A 327 -15.48 -1.44 5.19
C ALA A 327 -15.52 -0.48 3.99
N ILE A 328 -16.68 -0.32 3.34
CA ILE A 328 -16.86 0.44 2.10
C ILE A 328 -18.06 1.37 2.27
N GLY A 329 -17.88 2.67 2.01
CA GLY A 329 -18.97 3.66 1.99
C GLY A 329 -19.00 4.64 3.16
N LEU A 330 -18.13 4.48 4.17
CA LEU A 330 -18.03 5.38 5.33
C LEU A 330 -17.38 6.76 5.03
N GLU A 331 -17.02 7.06 3.79
CA GLU A 331 -16.43 8.35 3.40
C GLU A 331 -17.42 9.54 3.48
N ALA A 332 -18.70 9.30 3.77
CA ALA A 332 -19.77 10.30 3.77
C ALA A 332 -20.32 10.68 5.16
N ALA A 333 -19.69 10.26 6.26
CA ALA A 333 -20.10 10.59 7.63
C ALA A 333 -19.07 11.47 8.37
#